data_AF-A0A1F7LFM1-F1
#
_entry.id   AF-A0A1F7LFM1-F1
#
_cell.length_a   1.000
_cell.length_b   1.000
_cell.length_c   1.000
_cell.angle_alpha   90.00
_cell.angle_beta   90.00
_cell.angle_gamma   90.00
#
_symmetry.space_group_name_H-M   'P 1'
#
loop_
_entity.id
_entity.type
_entity.pdbx_description
1 polymer ?
#
loop_
_entity_poly.entity_id
_entity_poly.type
_entity_poly.pdbx_seq_one_letter_code
_entity_poly.pdbx_strand_id
1 'polypeptide(L)'
;MDLSRGQLADIRAFDQTVRHFTLTLRELAKCIRLGSDPGFDQDPVDAERWNTGLEASALLPLYVDLAFVYARRLADQFAKAIRHVLFTHSDSAPRKYKKLRSVIAEPAKLQLLKPLCGGDALRQAFERHSAWLDKLRDSTDESGELRKGIRDIMEHHPIAVTVQHSQAGDGPWEINANLGEPGISASFRSELIPTLKMIVTDMASLWTMVCESANLPVAGRLWIAPYGDVVLLTGNDDDATAFWPESEA
;
A
#
# COMPACT_ATOMS: atom_id res chain seq x y z
N MET A 1 -13.32 -8.79 26.20
CA MET A 1 -12.16 -7.98 26.59
C MET A 1 -12.59 -6.53 26.38
N ASP A 2 -12.75 -5.75 27.44
CA ASP A 2 -13.20 -4.36 27.31
C ASP A 2 -12.02 -3.46 26.93
N LEU A 3 -12.12 -2.82 25.76
CA LEU A 3 -11.09 -1.92 25.25
C LEU A 3 -11.20 -0.55 25.91
N SER A 4 -10.07 0.02 26.33
CA SER A 4 -10.00 1.38 26.85
C SER A 4 -10.30 2.42 25.75
N ARG A 5 -10.65 3.64 26.14
CA ARG A 5 -10.87 4.76 25.19
C ARG A 5 -9.66 4.99 24.27
N GLY A 6 -8.44 4.86 24.80
CA GLY A 6 -7.22 5.02 24.02
C GLY A 6 -7.03 3.89 23.00
N GLN A 7 -7.34 2.65 23.38
CA GLN A 7 -7.27 1.49 22.49
C GLN A 7 -8.29 1.60 21.35
N LEU A 8 -9.51 2.03 21.66
CA LEU A 8 -10.54 2.28 20.66
C LEU A 8 -10.15 3.43 19.70
N ALA A 9 -9.46 4.46 20.19
CA ALA A 9 -8.97 5.54 19.35
C ALA A 9 -7.87 5.06 18.37
N ASP A 10 -6.93 4.23 18.82
CA ASP A 10 -5.89 3.64 17.98
C ASP A 10 -6.52 2.75 16.87
N ILE A 11 -7.51 1.92 17.20
CA ILE A 11 -8.22 1.07 16.23
C ILE A 11 -9.01 1.93 15.22
N ARG A 12 -9.77 2.93 15.68
CA ARG A 12 -10.53 3.83 14.78
C ARG A 12 -9.61 4.59 13.83
N ALA A 13 -8.46 5.04 14.31
CA ALA A 13 -7.48 5.74 13.48
C ALA A 13 -6.88 4.82 12.40
N PHE A 14 -6.66 3.54 12.73
CA PHE A 14 -6.28 2.52 11.75
C PHE A 14 -7.39 2.31 10.71
N ASP A 15 -8.62 2.02 11.14
CA ASP A 15 -9.76 1.77 10.24
C ASP A 15 -10.03 2.96 9.30
N GLN A 16 -9.97 4.19 9.82
CA GLN A 16 -10.12 5.38 8.99
C GLN A 16 -9.01 5.51 7.94
N THR A 17 -7.76 5.21 8.33
CA THR A 17 -6.64 5.25 7.39
C THR A 17 -6.78 4.18 6.31
N VAL A 18 -7.27 2.98 6.67
CA VAL A 18 -7.57 1.90 5.71
C VAL A 18 -8.62 2.39 4.71
N ARG A 19 -9.74 2.95 5.18
CA ARG A 19 -10.79 3.50 4.30
C ARG A 19 -10.25 4.55 3.33
N HIS A 20 -9.45 5.50 3.82
CA HIS A 20 -8.88 6.54 2.94
C HIS A 20 -7.89 5.96 1.93
N PHE A 21 -7.08 4.98 2.34
CA PHE A 21 -6.18 4.29 1.43
C PHE A 21 -6.96 3.57 0.33
N THR A 22 -7.95 2.77 0.71
CA THR A 22 -8.87 2.08 -0.19
C THR A 22 -9.53 3.03 -1.20
N LEU A 23 -10.08 4.16 -0.75
CA LEU A 23 -10.67 5.17 -1.64
C LEU A 23 -9.63 5.75 -2.61
N THR A 24 -8.43 6.05 -2.11
CA THR A 24 -7.33 6.57 -2.93
C THR A 24 -6.92 5.58 -4.02
N LEU A 25 -6.81 4.29 -3.67
CA LEU A 25 -6.52 3.22 -4.63
C LEU A 25 -7.64 3.11 -5.67
N ARG A 26 -8.91 3.14 -5.25
CA ARG A 26 -10.04 3.11 -6.19
C ARG A 26 -10.01 4.27 -7.19
N GLU A 27 -9.78 5.50 -6.74
CA GLU A 27 -9.71 6.65 -7.64
C GLU A 27 -8.45 6.61 -8.52
N LEU A 28 -7.31 6.12 -8.00
CA LEU A 28 -6.11 5.89 -8.81
C LEU A 28 -6.38 4.90 -9.95
N ALA A 29 -7.04 3.78 -9.67
CA ALA A 29 -7.43 2.80 -10.68
C ALA A 29 -8.34 3.38 -11.74
N LYS A 30 -9.32 4.18 -11.32
CA LYS A 30 -10.21 4.90 -12.23
C LYS A 30 -9.41 5.84 -13.14
N CYS A 31 -8.46 6.59 -12.59
CA CYS A 31 -7.59 7.48 -13.38
C CYS A 31 -6.70 6.70 -14.35
N ILE A 32 -6.16 5.55 -13.94
CA ILE A 32 -5.37 4.68 -14.82
C ILE A 32 -6.24 4.18 -15.97
N ARG A 33 -7.43 3.65 -15.69
CA ARG A 33 -8.32 3.15 -16.75
C ARG A 33 -8.73 4.25 -17.73
N LEU A 34 -9.06 5.44 -17.24
CA LEU A 34 -9.50 6.56 -18.08
C LEU A 34 -8.34 7.23 -18.84
N GLY A 35 -7.14 7.26 -18.27
CA GLY A 35 -5.95 7.80 -18.94
C GLY A 35 -5.31 6.82 -19.92
N SER A 36 -5.54 5.51 -19.75
CA SER A 36 -5.08 4.46 -20.67
C SER A 36 -5.85 4.41 -21.97
N ASP A 37 -6.94 5.15 -22.12
CA ASP A 37 -7.64 5.29 -23.41
C ASP A 37 -7.42 6.72 -23.93
N PRO A 38 -6.25 7.00 -24.52
CA PRO A 38 -6.05 8.28 -25.11
C PRO A 38 -6.78 8.25 -26.45
N GLY A 39 -8.00 8.81 -26.48
CA GLY A 39 -8.77 9.06 -27.69
C GLY A 39 -8.05 10.03 -28.63
N PHE A 40 -6.89 9.62 -29.16
CA PHE A 40 -6.07 10.37 -30.10
C PHE A 40 -6.68 10.38 -31.51
N ASP A 41 -7.78 9.65 -31.73
CA ASP A 41 -8.56 9.77 -32.96
C ASP A 41 -9.26 11.12 -32.98
N GLN A 42 -8.83 11.97 -33.91
CA GLN A 42 -9.21 13.37 -34.11
C GLN A 42 -10.66 13.56 -34.58
N ASP A 43 -11.60 12.74 -34.11
CA ASP A 43 -13.00 12.87 -34.47
C ASP A 43 -13.68 13.87 -33.52
N PRO A 44 -14.35 14.94 -34.00
CA PRO A 44 -14.96 15.98 -33.16
C PRO A 44 -16.06 15.47 -32.22
N VAL A 45 -16.46 14.20 -32.34
CA VAL A 45 -17.54 13.56 -31.57
C VAL A 45 -17.07 13.11 -30.18
N ASP A 46 -15.76 12.96 -29.94
CA ASP A 46 -15.23 12.40 -28.68
C ASP A 46 -14.46 13.42 -27.80
N ALA A 47 -14.76 14.72 -27.94
CA ALA A 47 -14.16 15.77 -27.10
C ALA A 47 -14.38 15.55 -25.60
N GLU A 48 -15.51 14.95 -25.20
CA GLU A 48 -15.80 14.59 -23.80
C GLU A 48 -14.88 13.47 -23.29
N ARG A 49 -14.62 12.45 -24.11
CA ARG A 49 -13.69 11.36 -23.78
C ARG A 49 -12.26 11.86 -23.67
N TRP A 50 -11.83 12.68 -24.63
CA TRP A 50 -10.52 13.35 -24.60
C TRP A 50 -10.33 14.18 -23.33
N ASN A 51 -11.30 15.02 -22.98
CA ASN A 51 -11.24 15.84 -21.76
C ASN A 51 -11.21 14.97 -20.49
N THR A 52 -11.97 13.88 -20.46
CA THR A 52 -11.96 12.92 -19.35
C THR A 52 -10.60 12.23 -19.19
N GLY A 53 -9.97 11.82 -20.30
CA GLY A 53 -8.63 11.20 -20.29
C GLY A 53 -7.54 12.18 -19.86
N LEU A 54 -7.61 13.44 -20.30
CA LEU A 54 -6.71 14.51 -19.86
C LEU A 54 -6.86 14.83 -18.37
N GLU A 55 -8.10 14.94 -17.88
CA GLU A 55 -8.36 15.16 -16.46
C GLU A 55 -7.83 13.99 -15.62
N ALA A 56 -8.10 12.74 -16.04
CA ALA A 56 -7.56 11.56 -15.39
C ALA A 56 -6.02 11.58 -15.35
N SER A 57 -5.38 11.94 -16.47
CA SER A 57 -3.93 12.06 -16.59
C SER A 57 -3.35 13.11 -15.64
N ALA A 58 -4.02 14.25 -15.48
CA ALA A 58 -3.63 15.30 -14.56
C ALA A 58 -3.79 14.90 -13.08
N LEU A 59 -4.76 14.04 -12.76
CA LEU A 59 -5.03 13.55 -11.41
C LEU A 59 -4.14 12.36 -11.00
N LEU A 60 -3.54 11.64 -11.95
CA LEU A 60 -2.68 10.47 -11.67
C LEU A 60 -1.53 10.76 -10.68
N PRO A 61 -0.69 11.79 -10.88
CA PRO A 61 0.39 12.12 -9.94
C PRO A 61 -0.11 12.33 -8.51
N LEU A 62 -1.26 12.99 -8.37
CA LEU A 62 -1.89 13.29 -7.08
C LEU A 62 -2.31 12.01 -6.36
N TYR A 63 -3.03 11.11 -7.03
CA TYR A 63 -3.48 9.87 -6.41
C TYR A 63 -2.33 8.89 -6.14
N VAL A 64 -1.27 8.92 -6.97
CA VAL A 64 -0.03 8.18 -6.68
C VAL A 64 0.62 8.68 -5.39
N ASP A 65 0.82 10.00 -5.22
CA ASP A 65 1.38 10.55 -3.98
C ASP A 65 0.52 10.22 -2.76
N LEU A 66 -0.80 10.43 -2.85
CA LEU A 66 -1.72 10.10 -1.77
C LEU A 66 -1.65 8.62 -1.40
N ALA A 67 -1.50 7.71 -2.36
CA ALA A 67 -1.38 6.28 -2.09
C ALA A 67 -0.12 5.96 -1.27
N PHE A 68 1.03 6.53 -1.64
CA PHE A 68 2.28 6.35 -0.87
C PHE A 68 2.23 6.99 0.52
N VAL A 69 1.56 8.15 0.66
CA VAL A 69 1.30 8.79 1.96
C VAL A 69 0.48 7.87 2.86
N TYR A 70 -0.64 7.35 2.36
CA TYR A 70 -1.50 6.47 3.15
C TYR A 70 -0.85 5.13 3.46
N ALA A 71 -0.11 4.53 2.51
CA ALA A 71 0.65 3.31 2.74
C ALA A 71 1.65 3.47 3.91
N ARG A 72 2.39 4.59 3.95
CA ARG A 72 3.32 4.89 5.04
C ARG A 72 2.60 5.12 6.36
N ARG A 73 1.49 5.85 6.34
CA ARG A 73 0.68 6.14 7.54
C ARG A 73 0.10 4.86 8.13
N LEU A 74 -0.36 3.95 7.27
CA LEU A 74 -0.91 2.65 7.66
C LEU A 74 0.08 1.82 8.47
N ALA A 75 1.37 1.83 8.13
CA ALA A 75 2.38 1.09 8.88
C ALA A 75 2.33 1.40 10.39
N ASP A 76 2.41 2.68 10.75
CA ASP A 76 2.43 3.08 12.17
C ASP A 76 1.05 2.97 12.84
N GLN A 77 -0.04 3.19 12.10
CA GLN A 77 -1.40 2.99 12.66
C GLN A 77 -1.71 1.52 12.90
N PHE A 78 -1.27 0.63 12.00
CA PHE A 78 -1.36 -0.80 12.20
C PHE A 78 -0.61 -1.22 13.47
N ALA A 79 0.64 -0.80 13.64
CA ALA A 79 1.42 -1.13 14.84
C ALA A 79 0.73 -0.70 16.15
N LYS A 80 0.08 0.47 16.14
CA LYS A 80 -0.68 0.97 17.30
C LYS A 80 -1.96 0.18 17.56
N ALA A 81 -2.72 -0.18 16.52
CA ALA A 81 -3.97 -0.90 16.68
C ALA A 81 -3.72 -2.37 17.04
N ILE A 82 -2.83 -3.03 16.31
CA ILE A 82 -2.64 -4.49 16.38
C ILE A 82 -2.00 -4.95 17.68
N ARG A 83 -1.18 -4.11 18.32
CA ARG A 83 -0.52 -4.45 19.58
C ARG A 83 -1.49 -4.82 20.70
N HIS A 84 -2.70 -4.25 20.69
CA HIS A 84 -3.75 -4.52 21.68
C HIS A 84 -4.40 -5.88 21.47
N VAL A 85 -4.27 -6.43 20.26
CA VAL A 85 -4.85 -7.71 19.88
C VAL A 85 -3.82 -8.84 19.98
N LEU A 86 -2.55 -8.53 19.72
CA LEU A 86 -1.48 -9.54 19.69
C LEU A 86 -0.77 -9.78 21.01
N PHE A 87 -0.80 -8.82 21.96
CA PHE A 87 0.06 -8.90 23.14
C PHE A 87 -0.71 -8.64 24.43
N THR A 88 -0.42 -9.44 25.45
CA THR A 88 -0.91 -9.17 26.81
C THR A 88 -0.31 -7.87 27.34
N HIS A 89 0.99 -7.65 27.12
CA HIS A 89 1.68 -6.42 27.53
C HIS A 89 1.68 -5.37 26.40
N SER A 90 0.50 -5.02 25.90
CA SER A 90 0.33 -4.13 24.73
C SER A 90 0.87 -2.70 24.92
N ASP A 91 1.00 -2.22 26.16
CA ASP A 91 1.60 -0.92 26.47
C ASP A 91 3.12 -0.90 26.32
N SER A 92 3.76 -2.06 26.52
CA SER A 92 5.20 -2.25 26.29
C SER A 92 5.53 -2.50 24.82
N ALA A 93 4.54 -2.84 24.00
CA ALA A 93 4.72 -3.08 22.59
C ALA A 93 4.97 -1.77 21.81
N PRO A 94 5.93 -1.73 20.87
CA PRO A 94 6.25 -0.52 20.14
C PRO A 94 5.08 0.02 19.30
N ARG A 95 4.87 1.34 19.34
CA ARG A 95 3.85 2.06 18.53
C ARG A 95 4.29 2.38 17.09
N LYS A 96 5.54 2.05 16.73
CA LYS A 96 6.14 2.34 15.43
C LYS A 96 6.44 1.03 14.74
N TYR A 97 6.02 0.89 13.49
CA TYR A 97 6.09 -0.39 12.78
C TYR A 97 7.51 -0.96 12.72
N LYS A 98 8.50 -0.12 12.37
CA LYS A 98 9.92 -0.54 12.33
C LYS A 98 10.40 -1.15 13.64
N LYS A 99 10.01 -0.54 14.77
CA LYS A 99 10.38 -1.04 16.10
C LYS A 99 9.61 -2.32 16.44
N LEU A 100 8.33 -2.39 16.08
CA LEU A 100 7.51 -3.57 16.28
C LEU A 100 8.05 -4.77 15.49
N ARG A 101 8.36 -4.59 14.20
CA ARG A 101 8.99 -5.60 13.32
C ARG A 101 10.30 -6.13 13.93
N SER A 102 11.17 -5.24 14.42
CA SER A 102 12.43 -5.64 15.07
C SER A 102 12.20 -6.44 16.36
N VAL A 103 11.22 -6.06 17.17
CA VAL A 103 10.88 -6.82 18.39
C VAL A 103 10.29 -8.19 18.07
N ILE A 104 9.42 -8.28 17.05
CA ILE A 104 8.81 -9.54 16.62
C ILE A 104 9.89 -10.48 16.07
N ALA A 105 10.84 -9.99 15.28
CA ALA A 105 11.91 -10.80 14.70
C ALA A 105 12.79 -11.51 15.75
N GLU A 106 12.91 -10.94 16.94
CA GLU A 106 13.74 -11.46 18.03
C GLU A 106 12.91 -12.26 19.05
N PRO A 107 13.01 -13.61 19.09
CA PRO A 107 12.14 -14.44 19.93
C PRO A 107 12.22 -14.08 21.41
N ALA A 108 13.40 -13.75 21.95
CA ALA A 108 13.55 -13.33 23.34
C ALA A 108 12.76 -12.04 23.64
N LYS A 109 12.77 -11.05 22.74
CA LYS A 109 12.04 -9.79 22.92
C LYS A 109 10.54 -9.98 22.72
N LEU A 110 10.14 -10.79 21.75
CA LEU A 110 8.74 -11.13 21.50
C LEU A 110 8.11 -11.78 22.74
N GLN A 111 8.80 -12.73 23.39
CA GLN A 111 8.29 -13.39 24.59
C GLN A 111 8.03 -12.42 25.76
N LEU A 112 8.79 -11.34 25.88
CA LEU A 112 8.56 -10.30 26.91
C LEU A 112 7.22 -9.56 26.74
N LEU A 113 6.72 -9.49 25.50
CA LEU A 113 5.41 -8.90 25.20
C LEU A 113 4.23 -9.84 25.54
N LYS A 114 4.50 -11.12 25.81
CA LYS A 114 3.51 -12.19 26.01
C LYS A 114 2.50 -12.24 24.87
N PRO A 115 2.91 -12.75 23.68
CA PRO A 115 2.01 -12.88 22.55
C PRO A 115 0.81 -13.75 22.90
N LEU A 116 -0.38 -13.29 22.51
CA LEU A 116 -1.64 -14.00 22.65
C LEU A 116 -1.81 -15.07 21.55
N CYS A 117 -1.01 -14.97 20.49
CA CYS A 117 -0.98 -15.83 19.31
C CYS A 117 0.28 -16.71 19.29
N GLY A 118 0.31 -17.67 18.35
CA GLY A 118 1.53 -18.44 18.07
C GLY A 118 2.68 -17.53 17.63
N GLY A 119 3.69 -17.35 18.48
CA GLY A 119 4.79 -16.42 18.24
C GLY A 119 5.57 -16.68 16.96
N ASP A 120 5.74 -17.96 16.58
CA ASP A 120 6.45 -18.34 15.35
C ASP A 120 5.65 -18.01 14.08
N ALA A 121 4.33 -18.21 14.10
CA ALA A 121 3.46 -17.81 12.99
C ALA A 121 3.49 -16.28 12.78
N LEU A 122 3.43 -15.52 13.89
CA LEU A 122 3.55 -14.07 13.84
C LEU A 122 4.92 -13.61 13.29
N ARG A 123 5.99 -14.30 13.68
CA ARG A 123 7.34 -14.04 13.14
C ARG A 123 7.41 -14.29 11.64
N GLN A 124 6.92 -15.44 11.19
CA GLN A 124 6.91 -15.81 9.78
C GLN A 124 6.10 -14.80 8.93
N ALA A 125 4.97 -14.32 9.44
CA ALA A 125 4.16 -13.31 8.77
C ALA A 125 4.96 -12.02 8.54
N PHE A 126 5.59 -11.50 9.60
CA PHE A 126 6.42 -10.29 9.51
C PHE A 126 7.65 -10.53 8.64
N GLU A 127 8.34 -11.65 8.75
CA GLU A 127 9.51 -11.94 7.94
C GLU A 127 9.21 -11.91 6.44
N ARG A 128 8.08 -12.52 6.02
CA ARG A 128 7.70 -12.63 4.61
C ARG A 128 7.13 -11.35 4.02
N HIS A 129 6.34 -10.61 4.80
CA HIS A 129 5.46 -9.57 4.26
C HIS A 129 5.64 -8.19 4.90
N SER A 130 6.80 -7.89 5.49
CA SER A 130 7.08 -6.57 6.08
C SER A 130 8.13 -5.74 5.33
N ALA A 131 8.73 -6.32 4.28
CA ALA A 131 9.77 -5.67 3.47
C ALA A 131 9.23 -4.47 2.68
N TRP A 132 7.92 -4.41 2.41
CA TRP A 132 7.28 -3.26 1.75
C TRP A 132 7.55 -1.92 2.45
N LEU A 133 7.74 -1.90 3.78
CA LEU A 133 8.07 -0.66 4.50
C LEU A 133 9.43 -0.10 4.07
N ASP A 134 10.38 -0.98 3.72
CA ASP A 134 11.72 -0.58 3.29
C ASP A 134 11.68 0.07 1.90
N LYS A 135 10.62 -0.13 1.10
CA LYS A 135 10.39 0.62 -0.15
C LYS A 135 9.89 2.04 0.10
N LEU A 136 9.21 2.26 1.23
CA LEU A 136 8.63 3.55 1.58
C LEU A 136 9.61 4.50 2.26
N ARG A 137 10.75 4.00 2.75
CA ARG A 137 11.68 4.78 3.55
C ARG A 137 13.13 4.49 3.20
N ASP A 138 14.03 5.37 3.59
CA ASP A 138 15.46 5.13 3.43
C ASP A 138 15.86 3.77 4.04
N SER A 139 16.45 2.93 3.21
CA SER A 139 16.92 1.59 3.55
C SER A 139 18.34 1.39 3.03
N THR A 140 19.11 0.55 3.71
CA THR A 140 20.40 0.09 3.18
C THR A 140 20.16 -1.18 2.38
N ASP A 141 20.69 -1.27 1.16
CA ASP A 141 20.62 -2.50 0.37
C ASP A 141 21.70 -3.53 0.77
N GLU A 142 21.69 -4.69 0.11
CA GLU A 142 22.63 -5.79 0.38
C GLU A 142 24.10 -5.42 0.12
N SER A 143 24.35 -4.42 -0.74
CA SER A 143 25.67 -3.84 -1.01
C SER A 143 26.13 -2.82 0.03
N GLY A 144 25.28 -2.45 0.99
CA GLY A 144 25.59 -1.42 1.98
C GLY A 144 25.33 0.01 1.49
N GLU A 145 24.75 0.19 0.30
CA GLU A 145 24.43 1.51 -0.25
C GLU A 145 23.07 2.00 0.29
N LEU A 146 22.96 3.32 0.47
CA LEU A 146 21.73 3.95 0.91
C LEU A 146 20.75 4.06 -0.27
N ARG A 147 19.71 3.23 -0.24
CA ARG A 147 18.55 3.37 -1.13
C ARG A 147 17.55 4.33 -0.51
N LYS A 148 17.22 5.39 -1.24
CA LYS A 148 16.22 6.36 -0.82
C LYS A 148 14.82 5.78 -0.95
N GLY A 149 14.00 5.94 0.08
CA GLY A 149 12.63 5.40 0.07
C GLY A 149 11.68 6.28 -0.72
N ILE A 150 10.70 5.69 -1.42
CA ILE A 150 9.79 6.43 -2.31
C ILE A 150 9.11 7.60 -1.59
N ARG A 151 8.58 7.39 -0.37
CA ARG A 151 7.92 8.49 0.35
C ARG A 151 8.91 9.54 0.86
N ASP A 152 10.07 9.12 1.35
CA ASP A 152 11.12 10.06 1.80
C ASP A 152 11.63 10.90 0.61
N ILE A 153 11.71 10.31 -0.58
CA ILE A 153 12.00 11.02 -1.84
C ILE A 153 10.94 12.08 -2.13
N MET A 154 9.66 11.67 -2.17
CA MET A 154 8.54 12.57 -2.50
C MET A 154 8.35 13.70 -1.48
N GLU A 155 8.75 13.50 -0.23
CA GLU A 155 8.59 14.49 0.85
C GLU A 155 9.77 15.46 0.97
N HIS A 156 10.99 15.02 0.65
CA HIS A 156 12.22 15.76 0.99
C HIS A 156 13.04 16.19 -0.22
N HIS A 157 12.65 15.78 -1.43
CA HIS A 157 13.38 16.12 -2.66
C HIS A 157 12.43 16.74 -3.70
N PRO A 158 12.91 17.72 -4.49
CA PRO A 158 12.12 18.34 -5.56
C PRO A 158 12.06 17.42 -6.79
N ILE A 159 11.46 16.25 -6.63
CA ILE A 159 11.31 15.23 -7.67
C ILE A 159 9.82 15.09 -7.98
N ALA A 160 9.47 15.25 -9.26
CA ALA A 160 8.10 15.09 -9.73
C ALA A 160 7.78 13.62 -10.03
N VAL A 161 6.51 13.26 -9.87
CA VAL A 161 5.95 12.02 -10.44
C VAL A 161 5.71 12.27 -11.92
N THR A 162 6.43 11.54 -12.76
CA THR A 162 6.25 11.60 -14.22
C THR A 162 5.31 10.49 -14.65
N VAL A 163 4.29 10.84 -15.44
CA VAL A 163 3.35 9.89 -16.04
C VAL A 163 3.68 9.74 -17.52
N GLN A 164 3.79 8.50 -17.97
CA GLN A 164 4.08 8.14 -19.36
C GLN A 164 3.03 7.15 -19.85
N HIS A 165 2.63 7.32 -21.11
CA HIS A 165 1.78 6.38 -21.82
C HIS A 165 2.68 5.55 -22.74
N SER A 166 2.55 4.23 -22.68
CA SER A 166 3.31 3.32 -23.52
C SER A 166 2.40 2.25 -24.10
N GLN A 167 2.68 1.86 -25.34
CA GLN A 167 2.01 0.76 -26.01
C GLN A 167 3.06 -0.19 -26.57
N ALA A 168 2.93 -1.48 -26.28
CA ALA A 168 3.82 -2.51 -26.79
C ALA A 168 3.17 -3.20 -28.01
N GLY A 169 3.64 -2.84 -29.22
CA GLY A 169 3.03 -3.34 -30.46
C GLY A 169 1.56 -2.96 -30.57
N ASP A 170 0.70 -3.94 -30.88
CA ASP A 170 -0.76 -3.77 -30.94
C ASP A 170 -1.45 -4.05 -29.58
N GLY A 171 -0.69 -4.13 -28.49
CA GLY A 171 -1.22 -4.35 -27.14
C GLY A 171 -1.97 -3.14 -26.58
N PRO A 172 -2.62 -3.28 -25.41
CA PRO A 172 -3.31 -2.18 -24.76
C PRO A 172 -2.34 -1.06 -24.35
N TRP A 173 -2.86 0.17 -24.27
CA TRP A 173 -2.13 1.31 -23.73
C TRP A 173 -1.96 1.18 -22.22
N GLU A 174 -0.73 1.33 -21.78
CA GLU A 174 -0.34 1.25 -20.38
C GLU A 174 0.06 2.62 -19.84
N ILE A 175 -0.31 2.88 -18.59
CA ILE A 175 0.16 4.02 -17.83
C ILE A 175 1.30 3.59 -16.94
N ASN A 176 2.42 4.27 -17.08
CA ASN A 176 3.58 4.15 -16.22
C ASN A 176 3.77 5.44 -15.41
N ALA A 177 3.92 5.30 -14.09
CA ALA A 177 4.24 6.41 -13.20
C ALA A 177 5.62 6.17 -12.58
N ASN A 178 6.52 7.15 -12.70
CA ASN A 178 7.91 7.01 -12.29
C ASN A 178 8.38 8.21 -11.46
N LEU A 179 9.29 7.94 -10.51
CA LEU A 179 10.17 8.96 -9.94
C LEU A 179 11.44 9.08 -10.77
N GLY A 180 11.96 10.32 -10.85
CA GLY A 180 13.25 10.60 -11.45
C GLY A 180 13.18 10.81 -12.96
N GLU A 181 13.50 12.03 -13.39
CA GLU A 181 13.68 12.38 -14.80
C GLU A 181 15.09 11.98 -15.30
N PRO A 182 15.33 11.96 -16.62
CA PRO A 182 16.67 11.84 -17.18
C PRO A 182 17.63 12.84 -16.53
N GLY A 183 18.80 12.37 -16.06
CA GLY A 183 19.79 13.20 -15.37
C GLY A 183 19.68 13.20 -13.83
N ILE A 184 18.59 12.67 -13.25
CA ILE A 184 18.51 12.41 -11.80
C ILE A 184 19.19 11.08 -11.48
N SER A 185 19.89 11.04 -10.34
CA SER A 185 20.57 9.83 -9.84
C SER A 185 19.61 8.63 -9.81
N ALA A 186 20.12 7.47 -10.24
CA ALA A 186 19.36 6.22 -10.29
C ALA A 186 18.78 5.83 -8.92
N SER A 187 19.42 6.25 -7.82
CA SER A 187 18.93 6.03 -6.46
C SER A 187 17.57 6.66 -6.16
N PHE A 188 17.11 7.61 -6.99
CA PHE A 188 15.81 8.25 -6.89
C PHE A 188 14.77 7.69 -7.88
N ARG A 189 15.17 6.78 -8.77
CA ARG A 189 14.27 6.20 -9.77
C ARG A 189 13.44 5.08 -9.17
N SER A 190 12.15 5.06 -9.46
CA SER A 190 11.25 4.01 -9.00
C SER A 190 9.99 3.94 -9.86
N GLU A 191 9.61 2.73 -10.24
CA GLU A 191 8.31 2.45 -10.87
C GLU A 191 7.23 2.43 -9.80
N LEU A 192 6.35 3.41 -9.82
CA LEU A 192 5.44 3.70 -8.72
C LEU A 192 4.24 2.77 -8.70
N ILE A 193 3.61 2.52 -9.85
CA ILE A 193 2.44 1.63 -9.94
C ILE A 193 2.82 0.18 -9.58
N PRO A 194 3.84 -0.46 -10.20
CA PRO A 194 4.26 -1.81 -9.81
C PRO A 194 4.67 -1.91 -8.33
N THR A 195 5.38 -0.91 -7.82
CA THR A 195 5.76 -0.89 -6.39
C THR A 195 4.53 -0.81 -5.49
N LEU A 196 3.54 0.01 -5.83
CA LEU A 196 2.29 0.10 -5.07
C LEU A 196 1.51 -1.22 -5.08
N LYS A 197 1.47 -1.94 -6.22
CA LYS A 197 0.86 -3.29 -6.31
C LYS A 197 1.48 -4.23 -5.29
N MET A 198 2.81 -4.35 -5.31
CA MET A 198 3.57 -5.18 -4.35
C MET A 198 3.29 -4.77 -2.90
N ILE A 199 3.32 -3.48 -2.58
CA ILE A 199 3.05 -2.99 -1.22
C ILE A 199 1.67 -3.43 -0.75
N VAL A 200 0.63 -3.26 -1.58
CA VAL A 200 -0.75 -3.63 -1.23
C VAL A 200 -0.89 -5.15 -1.05
N THR A 201 -0.26 -5.95 -1.92
CA THR A 201 -0.26 -7.42 -1.83
C THR A 201 0.43 -7.92 -0.55
N ASP A 202 1.61 -7.38 -0.23
CA ASP A 202 2.32 -7.75 1.01
C ASP A 202 1.53 -7.33 2.24
N MET A 203 0.98 -6.11 2.23
CA MET A 203 0.10 -5.63 3.28
C MET A 203 -1.08 -6.58 3.52
N ALA A 204 -1.79 -6.98 2.47
CA ALA A 204 -2.91 -7.92 2.55
C ALA A 204 -2.47 -9.26 3.15
N SER A 205 -1.37 -9.82 2.64
CA SER A 205 -0.82 -11.10 3.08
C SER A 205 -0.40 -11.06 4.54
N LEU A 206 0.28 -9.99 4.96
CA LEU A 206 0.65 -9.76 6.36
C LEU A 206 -0.58 -9.74 7.26
N TRP A 207 -1.62 -8.99 6.89
CA TRP A 207 -2.85 -8.89 7.69
C TRP A 207 -3.56 -10.23 7.82
N THR A 208 -3.69 -10.98 6.73
CA THR A 208 -4.29 -12.31 6.74
C THR A 208 -3.54 -13.23 7.69
N MET A 209 -2.22 -13.36 7.54
CA MET A 209 -1.42 -14.23 8.40
C MET A 209 -1.44 -13.78 9.87
N VAL A 210 -1.48 -12.48 10.14
CA VAL A 210 -1.62 -11.95 11.52
C VAL A 210 -2.97 -12.35 12.10
N CYS A 211 -4.08 -12.19 11.36
CA CYS A 211 -5.41 -12.58 11.80
C CYS A 211 -5.50 -14.08 12.07
N GLU A 212 -4.99 -14.91 11.15
CA GLU A 212 -4.91 -16.36 11.31
C GLU A 212 -4.11 -16.76 12.54
N SER A 213 -2.93 -16.17 12.73
CA SER A 213 -2.06 -16.47 13.88
C SER A 213 -2.74 -16.16 15.21
N ALA A 214 -3.58 -15.13 15.24
CA ALA A 214 -4.31 -14.67 16.42
C ALA A 214 -5.72 -15.26 16.55
N ASN A 215 -6.10 -16.20 15.68
CA ASN A 215 -7.44 -16.78 15.61
C ASN A 215 -8.55 -15.71 15.58
N LEU A 216 -8.28 -14.61 14.89
CA LEU A 216 -9.26 -13.54 14.68
C LEU A 216 -10.14 -13.91 13.49
N PRO A 217 -11.44 -13.60 13.52
CA PRO A 217 -12.29 -13.82 12.37
C PRO A 217 -11.75 -13.06 11.16
N VAL A 218 -11.38 -13.81 10.13
CA VAL A 218 -10.94 -13.30 8.82
C VAL A 218 -12.16 -12.81 8.02
N ALA A 219 -13.32 -13.45 8.21
CA ALA A 219 -14.56 -13.15 7.50
C ALA A 219 -15.18 -11.82 7.95
N GLY A 220 -15.46 -10.93 6.98
CA GLY A 220 -16.19 -9.69 7.18
C GLY A 220 -15.35 -8.42 7.38
N ARG A 221 -14.02 -8.50 7.29
CA ARG A 221 -13.10 -7.34 7.42
C ARG A 221 -11.90 -7.40 6.46
N LEU A 222 -12.04 -8.06 5.32
CA LEU A 222 -11.01 -8.02 4.26
C LEU A 222 -11.23 -6.76 3.40
N TRP A 223 -10.93 -5.59 3.94
CA TRP A 223 -10.95 -4.31 3.21
C TRP A 223 -10.03 -4.30 1.97
N ILE A 224 -9.17 -5.33 1.87
CA ILE A 224 -8.19 -5.64 0.83
C ILE A 224 -8.11 -7.18 0.81
N ALA A 225 -8.75 -7.84 -0.16
CA ALA A 225 -8.57 -9.28 -0.41
C ALA A 225 -7.89 -9.48 -1.77
N PRO A 226 -6.82 -10.28 -1.87
CA PRO A 226 -6.31 -10.69 -3.18
C PRO A 226 -7.34 -11.61 -3.88
N TYR A 227 -7.67 -11.32 -5.14
CA TYR A 227 -8.53 -12.12 -6.00
C TYR A 227 -7.90 -12.19 -7.40
N GLY A 228 -7.27 -13.31 -7.72
CA GLY A 228 -6.38 -13.36 -8.90
C GLY A 228 -5.27 -12.32 -8.77
N ASP A 229 -5.09 -11.49 -9.80
CA ASP A 229 -4.12 -10.38 -9.84
C ASP A 229 -4.67 -9.05 -9.28
N VAL A 230 -5.83 -9.11 -8.62
CA VAL A 230 -6.62 -7.96 -8.22
C VAL A 230 -6.67 -7.84 -6.70
N VAL A 231 -6.71 -6.61 -6.21
CA VAL A 231 -7.06 -6.31 -4.83
C VAL A 231 -8.53 -5.92 -4.76
N LEU A 232 -9.34 -6.77 -4.13
CA LEU A 232 -10.73 -6.51 -3.78
C LEU A 232 -10.79 -5.59 -2.56
N LEU A 233 -11.38 -4.43 -2.75
CA LEU A 233 -11.55 -3.46 -1.70
C LEU A 233 -12.96 -3.58 -1.10
N THR A 234 -13.14 -4.34 -0.01
CA THR A 234 -14.50 -4.54 0.54
C THR A 234 -14.90 -3.45 1.52
N GLY A 235 -16.10 -2.91 1.32
CA GLY A 235 -16.75 -1.93 2.19
C GLY A 235 -18.28 -1.97 2.07
N ASN A 236 -18.89 -3.15 1.85
CA ASN A 236 -20.33 -3.46 1.64
C ASN A 236 -21.05 -2.66 0.52
N ASP A 237 -21.98 -3.20 -0.30
CA ASP A 237 -22.43 -4.58 -0.53
C ASP A 237 -22.50 -4.94 -2.04
N ASP A 238 -22.16 -4.04 -2.99
CA ASP A 238 -22.17 -4.34 -4.43
C ASP A 238 -20.94 -3.84 -5.21
N ASP A 239 -20.01 -3.13 -4.58
CA ASP A 239 -18.82 -2.58 -5.25
C ASP A 239 -17.56 -3.37 -4.88
N ALA A 240 -17.40 -4.54 -5.49
CA ALA A 240 -16.08 -5.14 -5.67
C ALA A 240 -15.32 -4.34 -6.73
N THR A 241 -14.88 -3.12 -6.42
CA THR A 241 -13.97 -2.41 -7.35
C THR A 241 -12.60 -3.05 -7.22
N ALA A 242 -12.29 -3.88 -8.20
CA ALA A 242 -10.95 -4.31 -8.51
C ALA A 242 -10.02 -3.09 -8.60
N PHE A 243 -9.00 -3.00 -7.74
CA PHE A 243 -7.97 -1.97 -7.90
C PHE A 243 -7.32 -2.07 -9.28
N TRP A 244 -7.24 -3.28 -9.87
CA TRP A 244 -6.69 -3.52 -11.20
C TRP A 244 -7.68 -4.34 -12.03
N PRO A 245 -8.14 -3.86 -13.20
CA PRO A 245 -8.67 -4.80 -14.19
C PRO A 245 -7.55 -5.73 -14.63
N GLU A 246 -7.88 -7.01 -14.88
CA GLU A 246 -6.98 -7.91 -15.60
C GLU A 246 -6.51 -7.19 -16.88
N SER A 247 -5.19 -7.18 -17.13
CA SER A 247 -4.77 -7.15 -18.52
C SER A 247 -5.33 -8.43 -19.12
N GLU A 248 -6.36 -8.33 -19.96
CA GLU A 248 -6.81 -9.47 -20.74
C GLU A 248 -5.58 -10.06 -21.45
N ALA A 249 -5.21 -11.27 -21.05
CA ALA A 249 -4.19 -12.09 -21.68
C ALA A 249 -4.88 -13.36 -22.20
#